data_AF-A0A8S8YL96-F1
#
_entry.id   AF-A0A8S8YL96-F1
#
_cell.length_a   1.000
_cell.length_b   1.000
_cell.length_c   1.000
_cell.angle_alpha   90.00
_cell.angle_beta   90.00
_cell.angle_gamma   90.00
#
_symmetry.space_group_name_H-M   'P 1'
#
loop_
_entity.id
_entity.type
_entity.pdbx_description
1 polymer ?
#
loop_
_entity_poly.entity_id
_entity_poly.type
_entity_poly.pdbx_seq_one_letter_code
_entity_poly.pdbx_strand_id
1 'polypeptide(L)'
;MRPIQDLMDPILLSDGKYWGIDIDVDGTKLLVAGYHRDLLTGGTFQDLTSIFILEADAPTSSSDWRLTPNAISDIDVIAGYTDPVQIEYGEEDGHILYQSMRNDTTGNDRLGLWYAHGDIKQSSWTYKKAVGDHASLPQMKVHTIDDEDRLVVAWKEGEGIDSELITRIVDDTFSIIENSSMQFSARGLSQIVFIETSRGIQVMHDMVGPGGPQVQYGMINSENLGWQYRIGFLMVGYIQ
;
A
#
# COMPACT_ATOMS: atom_id res chain seq x y z
N MET A 1 -1.39 7.50 31.29
CA MET A 1 -1.12 6.29 30.48
C MET A 1 -2.45 5.93 29.83
N ARG A 2 -2.54 5.89 28.49
CA ARG A 2 -3.75 5.36 27.84
C ARG A 2 -3.69 3.82 27.94
N PRO A 3 -4.81 3.14 28.22
CA PRO A 3 -4.81 1.67 28.32
C PRO A 3 -4.38 1.04 27.00
N ILE A 4 -3.64 -0.06 27.07
CA ILE A 4 -3.38 -0.93 25.91
C ILE A 4 -4.74 -1.46 25.45
N GLN A 5 -4.98 -1.44 24.13
CA GLN A 5 -6.20 -1.96 23.52
C GLN A 5 -5.82 -3.18 22.69
N ASP A 6 -6.31 -4.35 23.09
CA ASP A 6 -6.18 -5.58 22.32
C ASP A 6 -7.35 -5.66 21.33
N LEU A 7 -7.06 -5.55 20.03
CA LEU A 7 -8.06 -5.42 18.97
C LEU A 7 -8.27 -6.70 18.15
N MET A 8 -7.31 -7.62 18.22
CA MET A 8 -7.29 -8.87 17.47
C MET A 8 -7.12 -10.04 18.43
N ASP A 9 -7.72 -11.18 18.09
CA ASP A 9 -7.55 -12.39 18.88
C ASP A 9 -6.08 -12.87 18.82
N PRO A 10 -5.49 -13.31 19.95
CA PRO A 10 -4.15 -13.85 19.94
C PRO A 10 -4.11 -15.18 19.18
N ILE A 11 -3.15 -15.32 18.26
CA ILE A 11 -2.97 -16.55 17.47
C ILE A 11 -1.66 -17.22 17.86
N LEU A 12 -1.69 -18.56 18.03
CA LEU A 12 -0.47 -19.34 18.17
C LEU A 12 0.31 -19.30 16.84
N LEU A 13 1.64 -19.22 16.91
CA LEU A 13 2.48 -19.21 15.69
C LEU A 13 2.30 -20.46 14.80
N SER A 14 1.77 -21.56 15.36
CA SER A 14 1.41 -22.77 14.62
C SER A 14 0.11 -22.65 13.83
N ASP A 15 -0.76 -21.72 14.22
CA ASP A 15 -2.15 -21.64 13.80
C ASP A 15 -2.38 -20.46 12.85
N GLY A 16 -1.46 -19.48 12.83
CA GLY A 16 -1.58 -18.32 11.96
C GLY A 16 -0.70 -17.14 12.34
N LYS A 17 -0.92 -16.00 11.70
CA LYS A 17 -0.14 -14.77 11.91
C LYS A 17 -0.85 -13.53 11.37
N TYR A 18 -0.61 -12.38 12.01
CA TYR A 18 -0.85 -11.04 11.45
C TYR A 18 0.46 -10.37 11.02
N TRP A 19 0.48 -9.69 9.88
CA TRP A 19 1.66 -8.93 9.42
C TRP A 19 1.30 -7.87 8.37
N GLY A 20 2.31 -7.08 7.95
CA GLY A 20 2.19 -6.15 6.84
C GLY A 20 1.13 -5.09 7.07
N ILE A 21 1.21 -4.44 8.24
CA ILE A 21 0.21 -3.50 8.73
C ILE A 21 0.48 -2.11 8.17
N ASP A 22 -0.61 -1.42 7.83
CA ASP A 22 -0.60 0.01 7.50
C ASP A 22 -1.74 0.74 8.20
N ILE A 23 -1.59 2.06 8.34
CA ILE A 23 -2.53 2.93 9.06
C ILE A 23 -2.76 4.23 8.30
N ASP A 24 -4.02 4.62 8.21
CA ASP A 24 -4.43 5.93 7.76
C ASP A 24 -5.24 6.69 8.82
N VAL A 25 -5.13 8.01 8.79
CA VAL A 25 -5.67 8.92 9.80
C VAL A 25 -6.36 10.10 9.13
N ASP A 26 -7.69 10.14 9.22
CA ASP A 26 -8.51 11.26 8.79
C ASP A 26 -9.13 11.96 10.02
N GLY A 27 -8.48 13.05 10.45
CA GLY A 27 -8.91 13.82 11.62
C GLY A 27 -8.88 12.99 12.91
N THR A 28 -10.05 12.52 13.35
CA THR A 28 -10.19 11.62 14.52
C THR A 28 -10.43 10.16 14.14
N LYS A 29 -10.70 9.88 12.88
CA LYS A 29 -10.91 8.54 12.36
C LYS A 29 -9.56 7.85 12.14
N LEU A 30 -9.52 6.57 12.47
CA LEU A 30 -8.36 5.71 12.30
C LEU A 30 -8.78 4.50 11.48
N LEU A 31 -7.96 4.18 10.49
CA LEU A 31 -8.12 3.01 9.64
C LEU A 31 -6.83 2.21 9.69
N VAL A 32 -6.93 0.92 9.98
CA VAL A 32 -5.79 0.02 10.02
C VAL A 32 -6.11 -1.19 9.17
N ALA A 33 -5.17 -1.62 8.34
CA ALA A 33 -5.31 -2.85 7.59
C ALA A 33 -4.04 -3.69 7.70
N GLY A 34 -4.17 -5.00 7.48
CA GLY A 34 -3.03 -5.90 7.44
C GLY A 34 -3.43 -7.28 6.99
N TYR A 35 -2.45 -8.12 6.76
CA TYR A 35 -2.68 -9.51 6.39
C TYR A 35 -2.99 -10.35 7.63
N HIS A 36 -3.88 -11.31 7.47
CA HIS A 36 -4.19 -12.37 8.41
C HIS A 36 -4.06 -13.70 7.69
N ARG A 37 -3.15 -14.56 8.16
CA ARG A 37 -3.06 -15.96 7.74
C ARG A 37 -3.65 -16.83 8.82
N ASP A 38 -4.67 -17.58 8.46
CA ASP A 38 -5.26 -18.65 9.26
C ASP A 38 -4.78 -19.98 8.67
N LEU A 39 -4.32 -20.90 9.52
CA LEU A 39 -3.94 -22.27 9.15
C LEU A 39 -4.94 -23.31 9.68
N LEU A 40 -5.90 -22.90 10.52
CA LEU A 40 -6.69 -23.77 11.39
C LEU A 40 -8.13 -23.28 11.53
N THR A 41 -8.86 -23.25 10.42
CA THR A 41 -10.28 -22.93 10.44
C THR A 41 -11.12 -24.16 10.80
N GLY A 42 -11.86 -24.10 11.92
CA GLY A 42 -12.86 -25.12 12.30
C GLY A 42 -12.31 -26.53 12.56
N GLY A 43 -11.02 -26.65 12.91
CA GLY A 43 -10.34 -27.94 13.16
C GLY A 43 -9.82 -28.62 11.88
N THR A 44 -9.94 -27.95 10.73
CA THR A 44 -9.32 -28.36 9.46
C THR A 44 -8.13 -27.49 9.14
N PHE A 45 -7.10 -28.08 8.54
CA PHE A 45 -5.97 -27.33 8.01
C PHE A 45 -6.39 -26.64 6.71
N GLN A 46 -6.55 -25.31 6.77
CA GLN A 46 -6.85 -24.45 5.62
C GLN A 46 -5.84 -23.33 5.67
N ASP A 47 -4.93 -23.26 4.70
CA ASP A 47 -3.96 -22.18 4.60
C ASP A 47 -4.59 -21.03 3.82
N LEU A 48 -5.18 -20.09 4.55
CA LEU A 48 -5.92 -18.97 3.99
C LEU A 48 -5.28 -17.66 4.43
N THR A 49 -4.96 -16.80 3.47
CA THR A 49 -4.54 -15.42 3.75
C THR A 49 -5.62 -14.45 3.27
N SER A 50 -5.97 -13.51 4.15
CA SER A 50 -6.89 -12.42 3.89
C SER A 50 -6.33 -11.08 4.37
N ILE A 51 -6.97 -9.98 3.99
CA ILE A 51 -6.73 -8.65 4.57
C ILE A 51 -7.89 -8.31 5.50
N PHE A 52 -7.55 -7.97 6.74
CA PHE A 52 -8.48 -7.42 7.71
C PHE A 52 -8.42 -5.89 7.70
N ILE A 53 -9.50 -5.27 8.15
CA ILE A 53 -9.60 -3.82 8.37
C ILE A 53 -10.13 -3.59 9.80
N LEU A 54 -9.52 -2.64 10.49
CA LEU A 54 -9.97 -2.09 11.77
C LEU A 54 -10.27 -0.61 11.55
N GLU A 55 -11.47 -0.16 11.92
CA GLU A 55 -11.85 1.25 11.85
C GLU A 55 -12.43 1.74 13.18
N ALA A 56 -12.14 2.99 13.52
CA ALA A 56 -12.73 3.66 14.67
C ALA A 56 -12.70 5.18 14.50
N ASP A 57 -13.61 5.88 15.18
CA ASP A 57 -13.60 7.34 15.31
C ASP A 57 -13.33 7.73 16.77
N ALA A 58 -12.25 8.47 16.99
CA ALA A 58 -11.77 8.91 18.29
C ALA A 58 -11.72 7.79 19.36
N PRO A 59 -11.13 6.60 19.08
CA PRO A 59 -11.21 5.46 19.98
C PRO A 59 -10.52 5.73 21.33
N THR A 60 -11.23 5.41 22.41
CA THR A 60 -10.74 5.48 23.80
C THR A 60 -10.68 4.11 24.47
N SER A 61 -11.34 3.11 23.88
CA SER A 61 -11.43 1.73 24.35
C SER A 61 -11.43 0.75 23.17
N SER A 62 -11.16 -0.53 23.43
CA SER A 62 -11.18 -1.58 22.39
C SER A 62 -12.56 -1.78 21.76
N SER A 63 -13.65 -1.49 22.48
CA SER A 63 -15.02 -1.59 21.95
C SER A 63 -15.38 -0.50 20.95
N ASP A 64 -14.57 0.54 20.82
CA ASP A 64 -14.78 1.60 19.83
C ASP A 64 -14.35 1.18 18.42
N TRP A 65 -13.61 0.08 18.31
CA TRP A 65 -13.11 -0.45 17.05
C TRP A 65 -14.09 -1.45 16.44
N ARG A 66 -14.25 -1.35 15.12
CA ARG A 66 -14.93 -2.35 14.30
C ARG A 66 -13.90 -3.14 13.51
N LEU A 67 -13.96 -4.46 13.63
CA LEU A 67 -13.17 -5.39 12.81
C LEU A 67 -13.99 -5.89 11.61
N THR A 68 -13.43 -5.72 10.43
CA THR A 68 -13.82 -6.39 9.19
C THR A 68 -12.75 -7.44 8.86
N PRO A 69 -12.96 -8.73 9.18
CA PRO A 69 -11.87 -9.72 9.19
C PRO A 69 -11.38 -10.15 7.80
N ASN A 70 -12.23 -10.04 6.77
CA ASN A 70 -11.97 -10.56 5.44
C ASN A 70 -12.44 -9.57 4.36
N ALA A 71 -11.87 -8.37 4.35
CA ALA A 71 -12.15 -7.39 3.29
C ALA A 71 -11.74 -7.97 1.92
N ILE A 72 -10.56 -8.59 1.87
CA ILE A 72 -10.03 -9.27 0.68
C ILE A 72 -9.58 -10.67 1.10
N SER A 73 -10.16 -11.71 0.51
CA SER A 73 -9.80 -13.12 0.77
C SER A 73 -8.98 -13.73 -0.38
N ASP A 74 -8.46 -14.93 -0.12
CA ASP A 74 -7.74 -15.80 -1.07
C ASP A 74 -6.51 -15.14 -1.67
N ILE A 75 -5.71 -14.50 -0.81
CA ILE A 75 -4.47 -13.85 -1.20
C ILE A 75 -3.35 -14.90 -1.18
N ASP A 76 -2.59 -14.96 -2.27
CA ASP A 76 -1.46 -15.87 -2.40
C ASP A 76 -0.17 -15.07 -2.14
N VAL A 77 0.35 -15.10 -0.92
CA VAL A 77 1.61 -14.45 -0.52
C VAL A 77 2.34 -15.25 0.55
N ILE A 78 3.65 -15.06 0.62
CA ILE A 78 4.49 -15.65 1.67
C ILE A 78 4.73 -14.60 2.76
N ALA A 79 4.26 -14.89 3.98
CA ALA A 79 4.51 -14.05 5.14
C ALA A 79 6.01 -13.80 5.35
N GLY A 80 6.41 -12.53 5.45
CA GLY A 80 7.81 -12.11 5.60
C GLY A 80 8.56 -11.85 4.29
N TYR A 81 7.94 -12.12 3.14
CA TYR A 81 8.46 -11.79 1.80
C TYR A 81 7.49 -10.89 1.01
N THR A 82 6.54 -10.27 1.70
CA THR A 82 5.57 -9.34 1.13
C THR A 82 5.66 -8.00 1.86
N ASP A 83 5.51 -6.93 1.10
CA ASP A 83 5.40 -5.58 1.61
C ASP A 83 4.09 -5.42 2.40
N PRO A 84 4.03 -4.48 3.36
CA PRO A 84 2.78 -4.08 3.98
C PRO A 84 1.72 -3.71 2.94
N VAL A 85 0.45 -3.91 3.30
CA VAL A 85 -0.63 -3.29 2.52
C VAL A 85 -0.49 -1.76 2.56
N GLN A 86 -1.15 -1.05 1.66
CA GLN A 86 -1.38 0.39 1.81
C GLN A 86 -2.88 0.59 1.90
N ILE A 87 -3.38 1.22 2.96
CA ILE A 87 -4.80 1.48 3.21
C ILE A 87 -5.00 2.98 3.33
N GLU A 88 -6.02 3.52 2.68
CA GLU A 88 -6.35 4.94 2.75
C GLU A 88 -7.87 5.12 2.74
N TYR A 89 -8.37 6.13 3.47
CA TYR A 89 -9.75 6.59 3.32
C TYR A 89 -9.95 7.26 1.95
N GLY A 90 -11.06 6.96 1.29
CA GLY A 90 -11.67 7.79 0.26
C GLY A 90 -12.92 8.50 0.79
N GLU A 91 -13.69 9.10 -0.12
CA GLU A 91 -14.94 9.78 0.21
C GLU A 91 -16.01 8.79 0.69
N GLU A 92 -16.21 7.69 -0.05
CA GLU A 92 -17.20 6.65 0.28
C GLU A 92 -16.56 5.29 0.63
N ASP A 93 -15.48 4.94 -0.07
CA ASP A 93 -14.83 3.64 0.03
C ASP A 93 -13.45 3.72 0.73
N GLY A 94 -12.96 2.59 1.22
CA GLY A 94 -11.54 2.43 1.53
C GLY A 94 -10.79 1.93 0.31
N HIS A 95 -9.53 2.34 0.16
CA HIS A 95 -8.66 1.91 -0.94
C HIS A 95 -7.51 1.08 -0.42
N ILE A 96 -7.20 -0.05 -1.07
CA ILE A 96 -6.10 -0.93 -0.69
C ILE A 96 -5.17 -1.22 -1.86
N LEU A 97 -3.86 -1.01 -1.67
CA LEU A 97 -2.82 -1.69 -2.44
C LEU A 97 -2.26 -2.87 -1.66
N TYR A 98 -2.12 -4.01 -2.31
CA TYR A 98 -1.59 -5.22 -1.69
C TYR A 98 -0.89 -6.11 -2.72
N GLN A 99 -0.03 -7.02 -2.24
CA GLN A 99 0.61 -7.99 -3.11
C GLN A 99 -0.16 -9.31 -3.12
N SER A 100 -0.17 -9.96 -4.27
CA SER A 100 -0.61 -11.35 -4.42
C SER A 100 0.05 -11.95 -5.64
N MET A 101 0.42 -13.22 -5.54
CA MET A 101 0.94 -13.98 -6.67
C MET A 101 -0.09 -13.99 -7.80
N ARG A 102 0.38 -13.70 -9.01
CA ARG A 102 -0.39 -13.80 -10.23
C ARG A 102 0.04 -15.08 -10.93
N ASN A 103 -0.88 -16.04 -11.03
CA ASN A 103 -0.69 -17.22 -11.86
C ASN A 103 -1.34 -16.93 -13.23
N ASP A 104 -0.56 -16.37 -14.15
CA ASP A 104 -1.00 -16.24 -15.53
C ASP A 104 -0.72 -17.53 -16.33
N THR A 105 -1.39 -17.69 -17.47
CA THR A 105 -1.28 -18.88 -18.33
C THR A 105 0.13 -19.14 -18.88
N THR A 106 1.11 -18.30 -18.55
CA THR A 106 2.52 -18.50 -18.95
C THR A 106 3.27 -19.46 -18.03
N GLY A 107 2.72 -19.82 -16.87
CA GLY A 107 3.31 -20.76 -15.92
C GLY A 107 4.49 -20.19 -15.13
N ASN A 108 4.68 -18.87 -15.11
CA ASN A 108 5.65 -18.19 -14.26
C ASN A 108 4.92 -17.43 -13.16
N ASP A 109 5.20 -17.82 -11.92
CA ASP A 109 4.70 -17.14 -10.72
C ASP A 109 5.34 -15.76 -10.60
N ARG A 110 4.50 -14.71 -10.56
CA ARG A 110 4.95 -13.31 -10.42
C ARG A 110 4.28 -12.68 -9.22
N LEU A 111 5.07 -12.01 -8.37
CA LEU A 111 4.50 -11.16 -7.32
C LEU A 111 3.88 -9.92 -7.98
N GLY A 112 2.56 -9.88 -8.03
CA GLY A 112 1.80 -8.78 -8.60
C GLY A 112 1.41 -7.76 -7.55
N LEU A 113 1.29 -6.50 -7.95
CA LEU A 113 0.60 -5.48 -7.16
C LEU A 113 -0.87 -5.43 -7.59
N TRP A 114 -1.74 -5.45 -6.60
CA TRP A 114 -3.18 -5.41 -6.75
C TRP A 114 -3.73 -4.17 -6.07
N TYR A 115 -4.80 -3.65 -6.67
CA TYR A 115 -5.62 -2.59 -6.12
C TYR A 115 -7.04 -3.12 -5.89
N ALA A 116 -7.65 -2.70 -4.79
CA ALA A 116 -9.04 -2.97 -4.47
C ALA A 116 -9.66 -1.77 -3.75
N HIS A 117 -10.98 -1.60 -3.87
CA HIS A 117 -11.74 -0.66 -3.07
C HIS A 117 -13.09 -1.23 -2.66
N GLY A 118 -13.68 -0.66 -1.63
CA GLY A 118 -15.03 -0.97 -1.18
C GLY A 118 -15.34 -0.42 0.21
N ASP A 119 -16.57 -0.67 0.66
CA ASP A 119 -17.02 -0.28 2.00
C ASP A 119 -16.17 -0.98 3.08
N ILE A 120 -15.43 -0.19 3.87
CA ILE A 120 -14.56 -0.64 4.97
C ILE A 120 -15.31 -1.48 6.02
N LYS A 121 -16.63 -1.37 6.08
CA LYS A 121 -17.50 -2.11 7.02
C LYS A 121 -17.96 -3.45 6.44
N GLN A 122 -17.68 -3.74 5.17
CA GLN A 122 -18.10 -4.94 4.47
C GLN A 122 -16.91 -5.86 4.16
N SER A 123 -17.12 -7.15 4.38
CA SER A 123 -16.21 -8.19 3.89
C SER A 123 -16.43 -8.44 2.40
N SER A 124 -15.46 -9.10 1.77
CA SER A 124 -15.57 -9.60 0.40
C SER A 124 -15.75 -8.49 -0.63
N TRP A 125 -14.83 -7.53 -0.64
CA TRP A 125 -14.76 -6.49 -1.67
C TRP A 125 -14.69 -7.12 -3.06
N THR A 126 -15.56 -6.64 -3.94
CA THR A 126 -15.76 -7.22 -5.27
C THR A 126 -14.86 -6.60 -6.32
N TYR A 127 -14.47 -5.33 -6.16
CA TYR A 127 -13.56 -4.66 -7.07
C TYR A 127 -12.11 -5.01 -6.72
N LYS A 128 -11.42 -5.68 -7.65
CA LYS A 128 -9.99 -5.99 -7.57
C LYS A 128 -9.38 -5.88 -8.95
N LYS A 129 -8.21 -5.27 -9.06
CA LYS A 129 -7.50 -5.07 -10.33
C LYS A 129 -6.01 -5.29 -10.13
N ALA A 130 -5.39 -6.09 -11.00
CA ALA A 130 -3.94 -6.20 -11.07
C ALA A 130 -3.37 -4.93 -11.75
N VAL A 131 -2.35 -4.31 -11.15
CA VAL A 131 -1.89 -2.96 -11.53
C VAL A 131 -0.39 -2.84 -11.78
N GLY A 132 0.40 -3.79 -11.28
CA GLY A 132 1.85 -3.88 -11.48
C GLY A 132 2.37 -5.30 -11.47
N ASP A 133 3.49 -5.54 -12.15
CA ASP A 133 4.13 -6.85 -12.31
C ASP A 133 5.55 -6.84 -11.73
N HIS A 134 5.93 -7.87 -10.96
CA HIS A 134 7.18 -7.88 -10.17
C HIS A 134 7.30 -6.61 -9.31
N ALA A 135 6.20 -6.28 -8.66
CA ALA A 135 6.00 -4.99 -8.03
C ALA A 135 6.22 -5.07 -6.51
N SER A 136 6.88 -4.05 -5.96
CA SER A 136 7.18 -3.94 -4.52
C SER A 136 7.25 -2.49 -4.08
N LEU A 137 7.37 -2.24 -2.78
CA LEU A 137 7.41 -0.92 -2.15
C LEU A 137 6.19 -0.04 -2.53
N PRO A 138 4.95 -0.56 -2.45
CA PRO A 138 3.79 0.24 -2.78
C PRO A 138 3.65 1.42 -1.81
N GLN A 139 3.23 2.56 -2.36
CA GLN A 139 2.85 3.77 -1.63
C GLN A 139 1.56 4.31 -2.24
N MET A 140 0.64 4.75 -1.40
CA MET A 140 -0.63 5.35 -1.81
C MET A 140 -0.99 6.51 -0.89
N LYS A 141 -1.60 7.54 -1.47
CA LYS A 141 -2.30 8.60 -0.74
C LYS A 141 -3.54 8.98 -1.55
N VAL A 142 -4.66 9.18 -0.86
CA VAL A 142 -5.94 9.49 -1.50
C VAL A 142 -6.33 10.92 -1.15
N HIS A 143 -6.71 11.69 -2.16
CA HIS A 143 -7.29 13.02 -1.98
C HIS A 143 -8.66 13.06 -2.65
N THR A 144 -9.67 13.46 -1.89
CA THR A 144 -11.00 13.72 -2.43
C THR A 144 -11.04 15.13 -3.03
N ILE A 145 -11.35 15.22 -4.32
CA ILE A 145 -11.45 16.49 -5.07
C ILE A 145 -12.79 16.48 -5.80
N ASP A 146 -13.64 17.46 -5.52
CA ASP A 146 -14.99 17.56 -6.10
C ASP A 146 -15.83 16.28 -5.88
N ASP A 147 -15.77 15.73 -4.66
CA ASP A 147 -16.41 14.47 -4.23
C ASP A 147 -15.93 13.21 -5.00
N GLU A 148 -14.79 13.30 -5.70
CA GLU A 148 -14.15 12.17 -6.39
C GLU A 148 -12.79 11.83 -5.78
N ASP A 149 -12.54 10.55 -5.56
CA ASP A 149 -11.26 10.07 -5.03
C ASP A 149 -10.18 10.06 -6.11
N ARG A 150 -9.08 10.76 -5.83
CA ARG A 150 -7.86 10.75 -6.65
C ARG A 150 -6.73 10.12 -5.88
N LEU A 151 -6.29 8.97 -6.36
CA LEU A 151 -5.23 8.19 -5.74
C LEU A 151 -3.90 8.56 -6.39
N VAL A 152 -2.97 9.06 -5.58
CA VAL A 152 -1.57 9.16 -5.96
C VAL A 152 -0.88 7.89 -5.50
N VAL A 153 -0.26 7.18 -6.44
CA VAL A 153 0.34 5.87 -6.20
C VAL A 153 1.77 5.80 -6.71
N ALA A 154 2.61 5.05 -6.02
CA ALA A 154 3.95 4.71 -6.47
C ALA A 154 4.32 3.28 -6.08
N TRP A 155 5.15 2.64 -6.88
CA TRP A 155 5.76 1.35 -6.56
C TRP A 155 7.05 1.16 -7.37
N LYS A 156 7.85 0.19 -6.94
CA LYS A 156 8.99 -0.32 -7.72
C LYS A 156 8.53 -1.48 -8.58
N GLU A 157 8.94 -1.51 -9.85
CA GLU A 157 8.96 -2.73 -10.67
C GLU A 157 10.40 -3.20 -10.90
N GLY A 158 10.60 -4.52 -10.93
CA GLY A 158 11.90 -5.13 -11.19
C GLY A 158 12.89 -5.03 -10.03
N GLU A 159 14.11 -5.51 -10.27
CA GLU A 159 15.14 -5.67 -9.23
C GLU A 159 16.53 -5.23 -9.71
N GLY A 160 17.38 -4.84 -8.76
CA GLY A 160 18.78 -4.53 -9.01
C GLY A 160 18.98 -3.45 -10.07
N ILE A 161 19.65 -3.79 -11.18
CA ILE A 161 19.94 -2.84 -12.25
C ILE A 161 18.72 -2.49 -13.10
N ASP A 162 17.69 -3.34 -13.06
CA ASP A 162 16.46 -3.20 -13.86
C ASP A 162 15.31 -2.63 -13.03
N SER A 163 15.59 -2.12 -11.82
CA SER A 163 14.58 -1.48 -10.99
C SER A 163 14.10 -0.16 -11.59
N GLU A 164 12.79 0.01 -11.59
CA GLU A 164 12.09 1.18 -12.07
C GLU A 164 11.11 1.69 -11.02
N LEU A 165 11.05 3.01 -10.86
CA LEU A 165 10.03 3.68 -10.09
C LEU A 165 8.84 3.98 -11.00
N ILE A 166 7.68 3.42 -10.68
CA ILE A 166 6.41 3.73 -11.33
C ILE A 166 5.63 4.67 -10.41
N THR A 167 5.05 5.72 -10.98
CA THR A 167 4.20 6.65 -10.23
C THR A 167 3.00 7.08 -11.08
N ARG A 168 1.79 7.07 -10.52
CA ARG A 168 0.56 7.42 -11.26
C ARG A 168 -0.39 8.26 -10.40
N ILE A 169 -1.25 9.03 -11.05
CA ILE A 169 -2.49 9.55 -10.46
C ILE A 169 -3.65 8.81 -11.15
N VAL A 170 -4.49 8.16 -10.36
CA VAL A 170 -5.58 7.32 -10.85
C VAL A 170 -6.89 7.64 -10.13
N ASP A 171 -8.01 7.31 -10.77
CA ASP A 171 -9.33 7.29 -10.14
C ASP A 171 -9.58 5.99 -9.36
N ASP A 172 -10.77 5.87 -8.76
CA ASP A 172 -11.24 4.70 -8.03
C ASP A 172 -11.33 3.43 -8.88
N THR A 173 -11.47 3.54 -10.21
CA THR A 173 -11.37 2.43 -11.17
C THR A 173 -9.92 2.07 -11.54
N PHE A 174 -8.96 2.70 -10.87
CA PHE A 174 -7.53 2.62 -11.16
C PHE A 174 -7.21 2.95 -12.63
N SER A 175 -7.93 3.90 -13.21
CA SER A 175 -7.66 4.42 -14.54
C SER A 175 -6.82 5.68 -14.43
N ILE A 176 -5.82 5.82 -15.29
CA ILE A 176 -4.90 6.97 -15.25
C ILE A 176 -5.67 8.24 -15.61
N ILE A 177 -5.56 9.24 -14.75
CA ILE A 177 -6.14 10.56 -15.01
C ILE A 177 -5.19 11.34 -15.92
N GLU A 178 -5.67 11.66 -17.12
CA GLU A 178 -4.93 12.37 -18.17
C GLU A 178 -3.56 11.71 -18.47
N ASN A 179 -2.46 12.47 -18.45
CA ASN A 179 -1.10 11.99 -18.69
C ASN A 179 -0.31 11.83 -17.38
N SER A 180 -1.00 11.56 -16.27
CA SER A 180 -0.42 11.53 -14.92
C SER A 180 0.26 10.20 -14.60
N SER A 181 1.07 9.67 -15.52
CA SER A 181 1.86 8.45 -15.32
C SER A 181 3.32 8.72 -15.65
N MET A 182 4.21 8.31 -14.75
CA MET A 182 5.64 8.41 -14.95
C MET A 182 6.33 7.09 -14.57
N GLN A 183 7.44 6.84 -15.25
CA GLN A 183 8.28 5.67 -15.09
C GLN A 183 9.72 6.12 -15.22
N PHE A 184 10.52 5.85 -14.19
CA PHE A 184 11.92 6.26 -14.12
C PHE A 184 12.80 5.05 -13.83
N SER A 185 13.93 4.96 -14.52
CA SER A 185 14.97 4.00 -14.12
C SER A 185 15.53 4.42 -12.76
N ALA A 186 15.42 3.53 -11.78
CA ALA A 186 15.83 3.74 -10.41
C ALA A 186 16.64 2.51 -9.93
N ARG A 187 17.85 2.38 -10.47
CA ARG A 187 18.72 1.22 -10.21
C ARG A 187 18.95 1.06 -8.71
N GLY A 188 18.77 -0.14 -8.19
CA GLY A 188 18.95 -0.45 -6.78
C GLY A 188 17.93 0.22 -5.85
N LEU A 189 16.79 0.67 -6.38
CA LEU A 189 15.69 1.24 -5.60
C LEU A 189 15.29 0.26 -4.49
N SER A 190 15.41 0.74 -3.25
CA SER A 190 15.15 -0.04 -2.05
C SER A 190 14.07 0.59 -1.17
N GLN A 191 13.80 1.89 -1.31
CA GLN A 191 12.81 2.61 -0.52
C GLN A 191 12.07 3.66 -1.36
N ILE A 192 10.76 3.76 -1.15
CA ILE A 192 9.90 4.86 -1.63
C ILE A 192 9.16 5.38 -0.40
N VAL A 193 9.11 6.71 -0.23
CA VAL A 193 8.43 7.36 0.89
C VAL A 193 7.56 8.48 0.35
N PHE A 194 6.28 8.48 0.75
CA PHE A 194 5.38 9.60 0.56
C PHE A 194 5.38 10.51 1.78
N ILE A 195 5.42 11.83 1.53
CA ILE A 195 5.23 12.85 2.55
C ILE A 195 4.15 13.80 2.04
N GLU A 196 2.98 13.73 2.67
CA GLU A 196 1.88 14.61 2.35
C GLU A 196 2.15 16.04 2.85
N THR A 197 1.86 17.02 2.01
CA THR A 197 2.00 18.44 2.34
C THR A 197 0.84 19.24 1.77
N SER A 198 0.63 20.46 2.26
CA SER A 198 -0.34 21.41 1.70
C SER A 198 -0.18 21.74 0.21
N ARG A 199 0.93 21.33 -0.42
CA ARG A 199 1.22 21.55 -1.85
C ARG A 199 1.03 20.30 -2.71
N GLY A 200 0.69 19.17 -2.10
CA GLY A 200 0.69 17.85 -2.71
C GLY A 200 1.65 16.89 -2.01
N ILE A 201 1.87 15.74 -2.63
CA ILE A 201 2.64 14.64 -2.06
C ILE A 201 4.07 14.72 -2.56
N GLN A 202 5.01 14.82 -1.62
CA GLN A 202 6.43 14.64 -1.94
C GLN A 202 6.73 13.15 -2.04
N VAL A 203 7.39 12.75 -3.11
CA VAL A 203 7.86 11.38 -3.32
C VAL A 203 9.36 11.40 -3.15
N MET A 204 9.87 10.66 -2.17
CA MET A 204 11.30 10.46 -1.96
C MET A 204 11.65 9.02 -2.25
N HIS A 205 12.78 8.79 -2.91
CA HIS A 205 13.28 7.44 -3.15
C HIS A 205 14.80 7.42 -3.26
N ASP A 206 15.38 6.25 -3.03
CA ASP A 206 16.81 6.02 -3.26
C ASP A 206 17.06 5.44 -4.66
N MET A 207 18.31 5.57 -5.12
CA MET A 207 18.82 4.86 -6.29
C MET A 207 20.35 4.88 -6.32
N VAL A 208 20.94 4.07 -7.20
CA VAL A 208 22.36 4.05 -7.51
C VAL A 208 22.59 4.70 -8.87
N GLY A 209 23.04 5.96 -8.84
CA GLY A 209 23.42 6.72 -10.03
C GLY A 209 24.87 6.48 -10.47
N PRO A 210 25.33 7.12 -11.55
CA PRO A 210 26.72 7.03 -12.03
C PRO A 210 27.76 7.48 -10.98
N GLY A 211 27.36 8.37 -10.07
CA GLY A 211 28.21 8.88 -8.98
C GLY A 211 28.09 8.08 -7.66
N GLY A 212 27.34 6.96 -7.64
CA GLY A 212 27.07 6.17 -6.44
C GLY A 212 25.63 6.33 -5.91
N PRO A 213 25.37 5.90 -4.66
CA PRO A 213 24.06 6.01 -4.02
C PRO A 213 23.59 7.45 -3.88
N GLN A 214 22.32 7.69 -4.19
CA GLN A 214 21.69 9.01 -4.20
C GLN A 214 20.26 8.90 -3.68
N VAL A 215 19.78 9.99 -3.06
CA VAL A 215 18.35 10.17 -2.77
C VAL A 215 17.79 11.18 -3.76
N GLN A 216 16.67 10.84 -4.37
CA GLN A 216 15.90 11.72 -5.25
C GLN A 216 14.58 12.08 -4.57
N TYR A 217 14.05 13.24 -4.95
CA TYR A 217 12.71 13.64 -4.53
C TYR A 217 11.96 14.36 -5.66
N GLY A 218 10.64 14.27 -5.63
CA GLY A 218 9.73 14.97 -6.52
C GLY A 218 8.47 15.38 -5.76
N MET A 219 7.59 16.13 -6.42
CA MET A 219 6.28 16.51 -5.88
C MET A 219 5.19 16.23 -6.90
N ILE A 220 4.11 15.62 -6.43
CA ILE A 220 2.90 15.30 -7.17
C ILE A 220 1.76 16.14 -6.61
N ASN A 221 1.04 16.83 -7.49
CA ASN A 221 -0.16 17.56 -7.10
C ASN A 221 -1.37 16.99 -7.85
N SER A 222 -2.31 16.41 -7.10
CA SER A 222 -3.52 15.77 -7.63
C SER A 222 -4.58 16.77 -8.11
N GLU A 223 -4.54 18.03 -7.66
CA GLU A 223 -5.45 19.08 -8.13
C GLU A 223 -5.04 19.63 -9.51
N ASN A 224 -3.76 19.92 -9.68
CA ASN A 224 -3.20 20.52 -10.90
C ASN A 224 -2.61 19.49 -11.87
N LEU A 225 -2.95 18.20 -11.70
CA LEU A 225 -2.57 17.05 -12.54
C LEU A 225 -1.16 17.15 -13.13
N GLY A 226 -0.21 17.53 -12.27
CA GLY A 226 1.06 18.10 -12.68
C GLY A 226 2.20 17.64 -11.79
N TRP A 227 3.32 17.34 -12.45
CA TRP A 227 4.54 16.90 -11.80
C TRP A 227 5.50 18.05 -11.65
N GLN A 228 5.95 18.31 -10.42
CA GLN A 228 7.07 19.19 -10.16
C GLN A 228 8.24 18.33 -9.69
N TYR A 229 8.91 17.69 -10.66
CA TYR A 229 10.13 16.94 -10.37
C TYR A 229 11.30 17.92 -10.23
N ARG A 230 11.85 18.05 -9.02
CA ARG A 230 13.11 18.75 -8.80
C ARG A 230 14.15 17.71 -8.42
N ILE A 231 15.04 17.39 -9.35
CA ILE A 231 16.23 16.59 -9.06
C ILE A 231 17.12 17.41 -8.12
N GLY A 232 16.95 17.23 -6.82
CA GLY A 232 17.94 17.64 -5.83
C GLY A 232 18.76 16.43 -5.44
N PHE A 233 20.08 16.50 -5.67
CA PHE A 233 21.00 15.50 -5.18
C PHE A 233 21.30 15.78 -3.72
N LEU A 234 20.80 14.95 -2.81
CA LEU A 234 21.41 14.84 -1.49
C LEU A 234 22.46 13.72 -1.58
N MET A 235 23.73 14.10 -1.77
CA MET A 235 24.84 13.16 -1.62
C MET A 235 24.94 12.83 -0.13
N VAL A 236 24.60 11.59 0.24
CA VAL A 236 24.90 11.08 1.58
C VAL A 236 26.41 10.81 1.61
N GLY A 237 27.19 11.85 1.88
CA GLY A 237 28.62 11.72 2.11
C GLY A 237 28.85 10.87 3.34
N TYR A 238 29.72 9.86 3.24
CA TYR A 238 30.27 9.19 4.40
C TYR A 238 30.90 10.25 5.32
N ILE A 239 30.37 10.39 6.54
CA ILE A 239 31.11 11.04 7.61
C ILE A 239 32.27 10.09 7.92
N GLN A 240 33.46 10.39 7.39
CA GLN A 240 34.71 9.77 7.83
C GLN A 240 35.13 10.34 9.19
#